data_AF-A0A4U1BU95-F1
#
_entry.id   AF-A0A4U1BU95-F1
#
_cell.length_a   1.000
_cell.length_b   1.000
_cell.length_c   1.000
_cell.angle_alpha   90.00
_cell.angle_beta   90.00
_cell.angle_gamma   90.00
#
_symmetry.space_group_name_H-M   'P 1'
#
loop_
_entity.id
_entity.type
_entity.pdbx_description
1 polymer ?
#
loop_
_entity_poly.entity_id
_entity_poly.type
_entity_poly.pdbx_seq_one_letter_code
_entity_poly.pdbx_strand_id
1 'polypeptide(L)'
;MLYLPLLIPLYALFFYIVLKWLHVENERVKRSFILSLTLLITQLIGATVAAVLELADNVVPLISIGLFVLIVNRFLTLKWWQAILIPIGVTMASSLVAGVGFMIFFRSIASS
;
A
#
# COMPACT_ATOMS: atom_id res chain seq x y z
N MET A 1 -14.13 -1.22 1.84
CA MET A 1 -13.09 -1.51 0.83
C MET A 1 -13.18 -0.66 -0.45
N LEU A 2 -14.25 0.11 -0.69
CA LEU A 2 -14.42 0.95 -1.90
C LEU A 2 -13.38 2.06 -2.10
N TYR A 3 -12.64 2.45 -1.06
CA TYR A 3 -11.60 3.50 -1.16
C TYR A 3 -10.21 2.95 -1.54
N LEU A 4 -10.00 1.63 -1.60
CA LEU A 4 -8.70 1.03 -1.92
C LEU A 4 -8.15 1.48 -3.29
N PRO A 5 -8.96 1.53 -4.37
CA PRO A 5 -8.49 2.03 -5.67
C PRO A 5 -8.11 3.51 -5.65
N LEU A 6 -8.78 4.31 -4.82
CA LEU A 6 -8.46 5.74 -4.64
C LEU A 6 -7.09 5.95 -3.97
N LEU A 7 -6.55 4.94 -3.29
CA LEU A 7 -5.22 5.00 -2.67
C LEU A 7 -4.09 4.69 -3.65
N ILE A 8 -4.36 4.20 -4.87
CA ILE A 8 -3.34 3.90 -5.89
C ILE A 8 -2.39 5.09 -6.13
N PRO A 9 -2.86 6.32 -6.41
CA PRO A 9 -1.96 7.46 -6.63
C PRO A 9 -1.13 7.81 -5.38
N LEU A 10 -1.71 7.65 -4.17
CA LEU A 10 -0.99 7.86 -2.92
C LEU A 10 0.09 6.79 -2.71
N TYR A 11 -0.25 5.51 -2.90
CA TYR A 11 0.71 4.41 -2.86
C TYR A 11 1.84 4.64 -3.88
N ALA A 12 1.52 5.04 -5.11
CA ALA A 12 2.52 5.28 -6.14
C ALA A 12 3.47 6.41 -5.76
N LEU A 13 2.96 7.49 -5.16
CA LEU A 13 3.77 8.59 -4.63
C LEU A 13 4.72 8.10 -3.52
N PHE A 14 4.20 7.40 -2.51
CA PHE A 14 5.03 6.92 -1.41
C PHE A 14 6.04 5.86 -1.85
N PHE A 15 5.65 4.92 -2.71
CA PHE A 15 6.60 3.99 -3.33
C PHE A 15 7.65 4.70 -4.18
N TYR A 16 7.29 5.77 -4.89
CA TYR A 16 8.26 6.59 -5.62
C TYR A 16 9.29 7.22 -4.68
N ILE A 17 8.85 7.77 -3.55
CA ILE A 17 9.73 8.35 -2.51
C ILE A 17 10.64 7.27 -1.92
N VAL A 18 10.09 6.10 -1.58
CA VAL A 18 10.85 4.96 -1.06
C VAL A 18 11.89 4.49 -2.07
N LEU A 19 11.51 4.30 -3.34
CA LEU A 19 12.44 3.90 -4.41
C LEU A 19 13.51 4.96 -4.68
N LYS A 20 13.17 6.25 -4.54
CA LYS A 20 14.13 7.36 -4.60
C LYS A 20 15.14 7.25 -3.47
N TRP A 21 14.67 6.96 -2.25
CA TRP A 21 15.54 6.80 -1.08
C TRP A 21 16.46 5.59 -1.21
N LEU A 22 15.96 4.52 -1.84
CA LEU A 22 16.73 3.31 -2.16
C LEU A 22 17.65 3.46 -3.38
N HIS A 23 17.79 4.66 -3.96
CA HIS A 23 18.63 4.95 -5.12
C HIS A 23 18.33 4.03 -6.33
N VAL A 24 17.07 3.63 -6.51
CA VAL A 24 16.65 2.88 -7.70
C VAL A 24 16.49 3.87 -8.85
N GLU A 25 17.50 3.97 -9.71
CA GLU A 25 17.55 4.95 -10.80
C GLU A 25 16.77 4.52 -12.06
N ASN A 26 16.67 3.22 -12.33
CA ASN A 26 15.99 2.70 -13.52
C ASN A 26 14.47 2.60 -13.36
N GLU A 27 13.74 3.24 -14.29
CA GLU A 27 12.28 3.15 -14.47
C GLU A 27 11.45 3.32 -13.18
N ARG A 28 11.88 4.23 -12.30
CA ARG A 28 11.31 4.42 -10.95
C ARG A 28 9.79 4.58 -10.95
N VAL A 29 9.24 5.38 -11.87
CA VAL A 29 7.79 5.63 -11.98
C VAL A 29 7.02 4.36 -12.36
N LYS A 30 7.53 3.57 -13.30
CA LYS A 30 6.90 2.29 -13.67
C LYS A 30 6.93 1.33 -12.48
N ARG A 31 8.07 1.23 -11.80
CA ARG A 31 8.23 0.36 -10.62
C ARG A 31 7.34 0.77 -9.45
N SER A 32 7.18 2.07 -9.19
CA SER A 32 6.26 2.53 -8.13
C SER A 32 4.82 2.19 -8.45
N PHE A 33 4.40 2.30 -9.72
CA PHE A 33 3.08 1.86 -10.15
C PHE A 33 2.89 0.35 -10.01
N ILE A 34 3.86 -0.45 -10.43
CA ILE A 34 3.83 -1.91 -10.28
C ILE A 34 3.69 -2.28 -8.80
N LEU A 35 4.52 -1.72 -7.93
CA LEU A 35 4.46 -1.97 -6.48
C LEU A 35 3.13 -1.56 -5.86
N SER A 36 2.55 -0.44 -6.30
CA SER A 36 1.23 0.00 -5.84
C SER A 36 0.13 -0.97 -6.25
N LEU A 37 0.17 -1.44 -7.49
CA LEU A 37 -0.77 -2.42 -8.01
C LEU A 37 -0.63 -3.76 -7.29
N THR A 38 0.62 -4.22 -7.08
CA THR A 38 0.92 -5.43 -6.32
C THR A 38 0.36 -5.33 -4.91
N LEU A 39 0.61 -4.21 -4.21
CA LEU A 39 0.09 -3.98 -2.86
C LEU A 39 -1.42 -4.09 -2.83
N LEU A 40 -2.11 -3.42 -3.76
CA LEU A 40 -3.57 -3.47 -3.85
C LEU A 40 -4.10 -4.88 -4.13
N ILE A 41 -3.47 -5.63 -5.03
CA ILE A 41 -3.83 -7.02 -5.33
C ILE A 41 -3.66 -7.89 -4.09
N THR A 42 -2.53 -7.75 -3.36
CA THR A 42 -2.32 -8.51 -2.12
C THR A 42 -3.28 -8.14 -1.00
N GLN A 43 -3.74 -6.89 -0.96
CA GLN A 43 -4.81 -6.44 -0.06
C GLN A 43 -6.15 -7.05 -0.42
N LEU A 44 -6.49 -7.11 -1.72
CA LEU A 44 -7.71 -7.74 -2.19
C LEU A 44 -7.70 -9.25 -1.90
N ILE A 45 -6.59 -9.93 -2.18
CA ILE A 45 -6.45 -11.37 -1.90
C ILE A 45 -6.52 -11.61 -0.40
N GLY A 46 -5.81 -10.82 0.42
CA GLY A 46 -5.85 -10.95 1.87
C GLY A 46 -7.26 -10.76 2.44
N ALA A 47 -8.00 -9.77 1.92
CA ALA A 47 -9.40 -9.54 2.25
C ALA A 47 -10.30 -10.72 1.88
N THR A 48 -10.19 -11.22 0.65
CA THR A 48 -10.98 -12.36 0.18
C THR A 48 -10.68 -13.62 0.99
N VAL A 49 -9.41 -13.91 1.26
CA VAL A 49 -9.00 -15.06 2.07
C VAL A 49 -9.54 -14.94 3.48
N ALA A 50 -9.44 -13.76 4.11
CA ALA A 50 -9.98 -13.54 5.44
C ALA A 50 -11.50 -13.70 5.48
N ALA A 51 -12.20 -13.18 4.47
CA ALA A 51 -13.66 -13.32 4.36
C ALA A 51 -14.10 -14.78 4.18
N VAL A 52 -13.41 -15.55 3.34
CA VAL A 52 -13.73 -16.98 3.09
C VAL A 52 -13.46 -17.84 4.31
N LEU A 53 -12.42 -17.52 5.08
CA LEU A 53 -12.01 -18.29 6.25
C LEU A 53 -12.58 -17.75 7.57
N GLU A 54 -13.49 -16.76 7.51
CA GLU A 54 -14.06 -16.06 8.67
C GLU A 54 -12.98 -15.58 9.68
N LEU A 55 -11.83 -15.16 9.15
CA LEU A 55 -10.73 -14.63 9.95
C LEU A 55 -11.04 -13.20 10.38
N ALA A 56 -10.56 -12.83 11.56
CA ALA A 56 -10.69 -11.46 12.05
C ALA A 56 -10.02 -10.45 11.10
N ASP A 57 -10.61 -9.25 10.98
CA ASP A 57 -10.16 -8.21 10.05
C ASP A 57 -8.70 -7.78 10.28
N ASN A 58 -8.21 -7.89 11.52
CA ASN A 58 -6.82 -7.61 11.87
C ASN A 58 -5.80 -8.58 11.22
N VAL A 59 -6.26 -9.71 10.68
CA VAL A 59 -5.43 -10.69 9.97
C VAL A 59 -5.19 -10.29 8.51
N VAL A 60 -6.08 -9.46 7.92
CA VAL A 60 -5.95 -9.02 6.52
C VAL A 60 -4.61 -8.35 6.25
N PRO A 61 -4.14 -7.36 7.04
CA PRO A 61 -2.83 -6.74 6.81
C PRO A 61 -1.68 -7.74 6.90
N LEU A 62 -1.74 -8.71 7.82
CA LEU A 62 -0.70 -9.73 7.98
C LEU A 62 -0.58 -10.61 6.73
N ILE A 63 -1.70 -11.09 6.20
CA ILE A 63 -1.73 -11.90 4.97
C ILE A 63 -1.23 -11.07 3.79
N SER A 64 -1.70 -9.83 3.66
CA SER A 64 -1.33 -8.95 2.55
C SER A 64 0.16 -8.60 2.57
N ILE A 65 0.74 -8.29 3.72
CA ILE A 65 2.19 -8.04 3.85
C ILE A 65 2.97 -9.31 3.53
N GLY A 66 2.56 -10.47 4.05
CA GLY A 66 3.22 -11.74 3.74
C GLY A 66 3.26 -12.04 2.24
N LEU A 67 2.11 -11.91 1.56
CA LEU A 67 2.02 -12.06 0.11
C LEU A 67 2.85 -11.01 -0.63
N PHE A 68 2.79 -9.76 -0.18
CA PHE A 68 3.52 -8.67 -0.81
C PHE A 68 5.03 -8.90 -0.73
N VAL A 69 5.54 -9.29 0.43
CA VAL A 69 6.95 -9.63 0.64
C VAL A 69 7.37 -10.76 -0.29
N LEU A 70 6.59 -11.84 -0.39
CA LEU A 70 6.89 -12.97 -1.27
C LEU A 70 6.98 -12.56 -2.74
N ILE A 71 6.06 -11.70 -3.18
CA ILE A 71 6.04 -11.19 -4.55
C ILE A 71 7.24 -10.27 -4.76
N VAL A 72 7.39 -9.24 -3.92
CA VAL A 72 8.44 -8.22 -4.09
C VAL A 72 9.84 -8.80 -3.96
N ASN A 73 10.06 -9.76 -3.07
CA ASN A 73 11.37 -10.42 -2.95
C ASN A 73 11.77 -11.19 -4.23
N ARG A 74 10.78 -11.58 -5.05
CA ARG A 74 11.00 -12.18 -6.37
C ARG A 74 11.24 -11.13 -7.47
N PHE A 75 10.68 -9.93 -7.34
CA PHE A 75 10.77 -8.86 -8.36
C PHE A 75 11.88 -7.83 -8.11
N LEU A 76 12.23 -7.60 -6.85
CA LEU A 76 13.24 -6.65 -6.41
C LEU A 76 14.12 -7.38 -5.40
N THR A 77 15.44 -7.39 -5.65
CA THR A 77 16.46 -7.80 -4.68
C THR A 77 16.55 -6.77 -3.55
N LEU A 78 15.48 -6.67 -2.76
CA LEU A 78 15.42 -5.86 -1.54
C LEU A 78 15.85 -6.70 -0.35
N LYS A 79 16.42 -6.04 0.66
CA LYS A 79 16.69 -6.71 1.93
C LYS A 79 15.35 -7.10 2.58
N TRP A 80 15.29 -8.27 3.22
CA TRP A 80 14.07 -8.78 3.89
C TRP A 80 13.39 -7.75 4.80
N TRP A 81 14.17 -6.99 5.58
CA TRP A 81 13.66 -5.91 6.42
C TRP A 81 12.98 -4.78 5.64
N GLN A 82 13.51 -4.43 4.46
CA GLN A 82 12.91 -3.43 3.57
C GLN A 82 11.61 -3.94 2.96
N ALA A 83 11.57 -5.20 2.53
CA ALA A 83 10.37 -5.79 1.94
C ALA A 83 9.16 -5.79 2.90
N ILE A 84 9.40 -5.85 4.21
CA ILE A 84 8.35 -5.79 5.24
C ILE A 84 8.01 -4.35 5.63
N LEU A 85 9.02 -3.51 5.89
CA LEU A 85 8.80 -2.14 6.37
C LEU A 85 8.17 -1.23 5.31
N ILE A 86 8.50 -1.43 4.04
CA ILE A 86 7.99 -0.60 2.94
C ILE A 86 6.46 -0.70 2.80
N PRO A 87 5.84 -1.87 2.62
CA PRO A 87 4.39 -1.97 2.46
C PRO A 87 3.65 -1.45 3.70
N ILE A 88 4.19 -1.65 4.91
CA ILE A 88 3.63 -1.11 6.15
C ILE A 88 3.69 0.41 6.15
N GLY A 89 4.87 1.00 5.91
CA GLY A 89 5.05 2.45 5.91
C GLY A 89 4.21 3.13 4.83
N VAL A 90 4.16 2.55 3.63
CA VAL A 90 3.37 3.07 2.50
C VAL A 90 1.87 2.98 2.79
N THR A 91 1.37 1.86 3.34
CA THR A 91 -0.04 1.76 3.72
C THR A 91 -0.42 2.76 4.79
N MET A 92 0.33 2.80 5.89
CA MET A 92 0.05 3.73 7.00
C MET A 92 0.07 5.18 6.53
N ALA A 93 1.10 5.59 5.79
CA ALA A 93 1.22 6.96 5.31
C ALA A 93 0.09 7.34 4.34
N SER A 94 -0.25 6.47 3.38
CA SER A 94 -1.37 6.69 2.47
C SER A 94 -2.71 6.80 3.19
N SER A 95 -2.98 5.91 4.15
CA SER A 95 -4.21 5.93 4.94
C SER A 95 -4.31 7.18 5.81
N LEU A 96 -3.20 7.65 6.38
CA LEU A 96 -3.13 8.90 7.13
C LEU A 96 -3.45 10.10 6.26
N VAL A 97 -2.77 10.22 5.11
CA VAL A 97 -2.99 11.34 4.17
C VAL A 97 -4.42 11.34 3.65
N ALA A 98 -4.95 10.17 3.28
CA ALA A 98 -6.34 10.05 2.87
C ALA A 98 -7.30 10.44 4.00
N GLY A 99 -7.11 9.94 5.21
CA GLY A 99 -7.96 10.22 6.37
C GLY A 99 -7.97 11.72 6.74
N VAL A 100 -6.80 12.35 6.79
CA VAL A 100 -6.67 13.79 7.03
C VAL A 100 -7.30 14.60 5.89
N GLY A 101 -7.06 14.20 4.64
CA GLY A 101 -7.67 14.83 3.46
C GLY A 101 -9.19 14.77 3.49
N PHE A 102 -9.77 13.62 3.83
CA PHE A 102 -11.22 13.47 4.01
C PHE A 102 -11.75 14.35 5.14
N MET A 103 -11.09 14.39 6.30
CA MET A 103 -11.51 15.26 7.41
C MET A 103 -11.54 16.74 7.00
N ILE A 104 -10.51 17.21 6.30
CA ILE A 104 -10.45 18.60 5.82
C ILE A 104 -11.55 18.87 4.79
N PHE A 105 -11.77 17.95 3.85
CA PHE A 105 -12.80 18.06 2.83
C PHE A 105 -14.21 18.17 3.44
N PHE A 106 -14.55 17.28 4.36
CA PHE A 106 -15.85 17.33 5.04
C PHE A 106 -15.99 18.58 5.92
N ARG A 107 -14.92 19.01 6.59
CA ARG A 107 -14.92 20.26 7.34
C ARG A 107 -15.21 21.46 6.44
N SER A 108 -14.62 21.49 5.23
CA SER A 108 -14.83 22.57 4.25
C SER A 108 -16.27 22.61 3.73
N ILE A 109 -16.89 21.44 3.51
CA ILE A 109 -18.29 21.36 3.09
C ILE A 109 -19.22 21.76 4.22
N ALA A 110 -18.96 21.31 5.45
CA ALA A 110 -19.80 21.63 6.61
C ALA A 110 -19.73 23.10 7.04
N SER A 111 -18.68 23.83 6.63
CA SER A 111 -18.53 25.27 6.85
C SER A 111 -19.07 26.15 5.70
N SER A 112 -19.58 25.53 4.63
CA SER A 112 -20.23 26.16 3.48
C SER A 112 -21.74 26.17 3.64
#